data_AF-A0A6G0QW59-F1
#
_entry.id   AF-A0A6G0QW59-F1
#
_cell.length_a   1.000
_cell.length_b   1.000
_cell.length_c   1.000
_cell.angle_alpha   90.00
_cell.angle_beta   90.00
_cell.angle_gamma   90.00
#
_symmetry.space_group_name_H-M   'P 1'
#
loop_
_entity.id
_entity.type
_entity.pdbx_description
1 polymer ?
#
loop_
_entity_poly.entity_id
_entity_poly.type
_entity_poly.pdbx_seq_one_letter_code
_entity_poly.pdbx_strand_id
1 'polypeptide(L)'
;MVNVLRTTSALAMAATTFGLANAGSFECTGINYNIRAGPDWATADVKCKPSSQIATELSTLKGVTDTIRLYSLTDCDQATAVVPAAIEAGLKIELGMWVDSATSSFEAEKAAFQTLLETGIVTADNIVGIHVGSEAVYRGDVMAAVAISNLEEIRTLCQANSGAASIPLTIADIGDTYSAYPEMTQAVDYVSANYFPFWEKVDIDGAADHFYERFSALVETASTYSKEVIVGETGWASNGTDADASPATAANAAKYFHDFYTLAEEKDLMYFYFSAFDEPWKLATLEANETVEAYFGLFTQEGVLKDVISAATASLDGSDSATITAVGADSSTSDATTTASAASTSADNSTLTTTTSVYATSSDDDDSIQGEATSDVDASSDEETPSDDGEDDTTDSTTQTSTTTTSSSHKDCGM
;
A
#
# COMPACT_ATOMS: atom_id res chain seq x y z
N MET A 1 27.30 16.36 66.62
CA MET A 1 26.22 16.04 65.66
C MET A 1 26.36 17.01 64.50
N VAL A 2 26.39 16.54 63.25
CA VAL A 2 26.51 17.40 62.07
C VAL A 2 25.21 17.29 61.27
N ASN A 3 24.46 18.39 61.19
CA ASN A 3 23.25 18.45 60.36
C ASN A 3 23.63 18.86 58.94
N VAL A 4 23.52 17.93 58.00
CA VAL A 4 23.64 18.21 56.56
C VAL A 4 22.24 18.46 56.01
N LEU A 5 21.87 19.73 55.83
CA LEU A 5 20.69 20.08 55.05
C LEU A 5 20.96 19.75 53.58
N ARG A 6 20.24 18.78 53.02
CA ARG A 6 20.16 18.59 51.56
C ARG A 6 19.14 19.58 50.99
N THR A 7 19.58 20.48 50.15
CA THR A 7 18.71 21.34 49.33
C THR A 7 18.15 20.52 48.17
N THR A 8 16.85 20.23 48.18
CA THR A 8 16.14 19.65 47.04
C THR A 8 15.75 20.75 46.05
N SER A 9 16.52 20.91 44.97
CA SER A 9 16.09 21.72 43.83
C SER A 9 14.97 21.00 43.08
N ALA A 10 13.74 21.49 43.21
CA ALA A 10 12.64 21.02 42.38
C ALA A 10 12.80 21.59 40.96
N LEU A 11 13.23 20.75 40.02
CA LEU A 11 13.26 21.10 38.60
C LEU A 11 11.83 20.99 38.05
N ALA A 12 11.19 22.14 37.81
CA ALA A 12 9.88 22.15 37.17
C ALA A 12 10.02 21.77 35.70
N MET A 13 9.53 20.58 35.33
CA MET A 13 9.34 20.26 33.91
C MET A 13 8.22 21.15 33.37
N ALA A 14 8.55 21.99 32.39
CA ALA A 14 7.54 22.64 31.57
C ALA A 14 6.92 21.57 30.66
N ALA A 15 5.67 21.20 30.92
CA ALA A 15 4.93 20.36 30.00
C ALA A 15 4.68 21.16 28.71
N THR A 16 5.46 20.89 27.67
CA THR A 16 5.14 21.31 26.31
C THR A 16 3.86 20.61 25.91
N THR A 17 2.74 21.35 25.88
CA THR A 17 1.51 20.90 25.26
C THR A 17 1.74 20.81 23.76
N PHE A 18 2.20 19.64 23.31
CA PHE A 18 2.04 19.25 21.91
C PHE A 18 0.56 19.41 21.57
N GLY A 19 0.27 20.00 20.41
CA GLY A 19 -1.10 20.14 19.96
C GLY A 19 -1.65 18.75 19.70
N LEU A 20 -2.61 18.31 20.51
CA LEU A 20 -3.52 17.25 20.09
C LEU A 20 -4.14 17.73 18.78
N ALA A 21 -3.91 16.98 17.69
CA ALA A 21 -4.53 17.28 16.41
C ALA A 21 -6.05 17.34 16.60
N ASN A 22 -6.72 18.30 15.95
CA ASN A 22 -8.16 18.44 16.10
C ASN A 22 -8.86 17.35 15.26
N ALA A 23 -8.94 16.16 15.85
CA ALA A 23 -9.43 14.88 15.36
C ALA A 23 -10.87 14.85 14.79
N GLY A 24 -11.52 15.99 14.58
CA GLY A 24 -12.88 16.08 14.04
C GLY A 24 -12.96 16.17 12.51
N SER A 25 -11.83 16.24 11.79
CA SER A 25 -11.83 16.55 10.35
C SER A 25 -11.73 15.35 9.39
N PHE A 26 -11.27 14.18 9.86
CA PHE A 26 -11.27 12.93 9.09
C PHE A 26 -11.01 11.73 10.02
N GLU A 27 -11.48 10.55 9.65
CA GLU A 27 -11.18 9.27 10.30
C GLU A 27 -10.90 8.22 9.21
N CYS A 28 -9.64 7.82 9.04
CA CYS A 28 -9.25 6.83 8.04
C CYS A 28 -9.58 5.41 8.50
N THR A 29 -10.07 4.57 7.59
CA THR A 29 -10.30 3.12 7.85
C THR A 29 -9.01 2.41 8.28
N GLY A 30 -7.86 2.83 7.72
CA GLY A 30 -6.52 2.47 8.18
C GLY A 30 -5.43 3.43 7.71
N ILE A 31 -4.25 3.37 8.34
CA ILE A 31 -3.05 4.15 7.95
C ILE A 31 -1.78 3.27 8.01
N ASN A 32 -0.91 3.38 7.01
CA ASN A 32 0.40 2.71 6.98
C ASN A 32 1.40 3.36 7.95
N TYR A 33 2.04 2.57 8.82
CA TYR A 33 2.91 3.04 9.90
C TYR A 33 4.28 2.34 9.90
N ASN A 34 5.35 3.14 10.04
CA ASN A 34 6.72 2.67 10.16
C ASN A 34 7.43 3.34 11.36
N ILE A 35 8.28 2.58 12.04
CA ILE A 35 9.09 3.05 13.18
C ILE A 35 10.57 3.29 12.86
N ARG A 36 10.92 3.33 11.57
CA ARG A 36 12.24 3.76 11.13
C ARG A 36 12.53 5.23 11.46
N ALA A 37 13.79 5.48 11.77
CA ALA A 37 14.39 6.79 12.00
C ALA A 37 15.77 6.94 11.32
N GLY A 38 16.35 5.86 10.79
CA GLY A 38 17.67 5.84 10.17
C GLY A 38 17.87 4.69 9.17
N PRO A 39 18.91 4.78 8.33
CA PRO A 39 19.24 3.79 7.31
C PRO A 39 19.80 2.48 7.90
N ASP A 40 19.86 1.42 7.10
CA ASP A 40 20.18 0.05 7.55
C ASP A 40 21.53 -0.11 8.24
N TRP A 41 22.52 0.68 7.86
CA TRP A 41 23.87 0.65 8.45
C TRP A 41 23.98 1.43 9.78
N ALA A 42 22.89 2.05 10.24
CA ALA A 42 22.85 2.71 11.53
C ALA A 42 22.75 1.70 12.69
N THR A 43 23.23 2.09 13.87
CA THR A 43 22.99 1.31 15.10
C THR A 43 21.51 1.38 15.48
N ALA A 44 20.99 0.38 16.19
CA ALA A 44 19.54 0.26 16.46
C ALA A 44 18.92 1.50 17.15
N ASP A 45 19.69 2.21 17.97
CA ASP A 45 19.32 3.46 18.65
C ASP A 45 19.26 4.70 17.73
N VAL A 46 19.66 4.55 16.46
CA VAL A 46 19.58 5.56 15.40
C VAL A 46 18.71 5.07 14.23
N LYS A 47 18.73 3.76 13.93
CA LYS A 47 17.88 3.12 12.92
C LYS A 47 16.39 3.21 13.27
N CYS A 48 16.05 3.11 14.55
CA CYS A 48 14.69 2.88 15.03
C CYS A 48 14.23 3.97 16.01
N LYS A 49 12.96 4.37 15.94
CA LYS A 49 12.34 5.31 16.88
C LYS A 49 12.33 4.72 18.30
N PRO A 50 12.61 5.52 19.36
CA PRO A 50 12.51 5.05 20.73
C PRO A 50 11.04 4.81 21.13
N SER A 51 10.80 3.88 22.06
CA SER A 51 9.44 3.50 22.48
C SER A 51 8.59 4.66 23.02
N SER A 52 9.19 5.72 23.57
CA SER A 52 8.48 6.95 23.96
C SER A 52 7.95 7.76 22.77
N GLN A 53 8.64 7.71 21.62
CA GLN A 53 8.16 8.30 20.37
C GLN A 53 7.07 7.42 19.76
N ILE A 54 7.27 6.10 19.70
CA ILE A 54 6.27 5.13 19.22
C ILE A 54 4.94 5.30 19.99
N ALA A 55 4.97 5.31 21.32
CA ALA A 55 3.76 5.52 22.13
C ALA A 55 3.10 6.90 21.92
N THR A 56 3.86 7.93 21.55
CA THR A 56 3.31 9.26 21.22
C THR A 56 2.67 9.25 19.83
N GLU A 57 3.33 8.66 18.84
CA GLU A 57 2.85 8.53 17.47
C GLU A 57 1.58 7.66 17.38
N LEU A 58 1.53 6.54 18.10
CA LEU A 58 0.32 5.70 18.21
C LEU A 58 -0.84 6.46 18.87
N SER A 59 -0.56 7.27 19.91
CA SER A 59 -1.58 8.13 20.52
C SER A 59 -2.07 9.25 19.59
N THR A 60 -1.23 9.72 18.65
CA THR A 60 -1.63 10.65 17.59
C THR A 60 -2.48 9.95 16.53
N LEU A 61 -2.06 8.76 16.06
CA LEU A 61 -2.78 7.98 15.06
C LEU A 61 -4.16 7.53 15.55
N LYS A 62 -4.30 7.18 16.83
CA LYS A 62 -5.61 6.85 17.44
C LYS A 62 -6.61 8.01 17.45
N GLY A 63 -6.17 9.23 17.12
CA GLY A 63 -7.04 10.38 16.88
C GLY A 63 -7.55 10.50 15.43
N VAL A 64 -7.10 9.67 14.49
CA VAL A 64 -7.45 9.75 13.06
C VAL A 64 -7.64 8.40 12.37
N THR A 65 -7.49 7.28 13.09
CA THR A 65 -7.82 5.93 12.62
C THR A 65 -7.97 4.96 13.79
N ASP A 66 -8.78 3.92 13.59
CA ASP A 66 -8.86 2.76 14.49
C ASP A 66 -7.81 1.67 14.15
N THR A 67 -7.16 1.72 12.98
CA THR A 67 -6.30 0.64 12.47
C THR A 67 -4.98 1.16 11.88
N ILE A 68 -3.86 0.49 12.21
CA ILE A 68 -2.57 0.69 11.53
C ILE A 68 -2.16 -0.53 10.72
N ARG A 69 -1.43 -0.33 9.62
CA ARG A 69 -0.74 -1.40 8.88
C ARG A 69 0.77 -1.28 9.10
N LEU A 70 1.42 -2.41 9.38
CA LEU A 70 2.88 -2.53 9.54
C LEU A 70 3.46 -3.31 8.35
N TYR A 71 4.74 -3.13 8.02
CA TYR A 71 5.38 -3.78 6.86
C TYR A 71 6.19 -5.03 7.19
N SER A 72 6.64 -5.15 8.44
CA SER A 72 7.57 -6.17 8.91
C SER A 72 7.40 -6.39 10.41
N LEU A 73 7.67 -7.62 10.85
CA LEU A 73 7.76 -8.00 12.25
C LEU A 73 9.19 -7.88 12.80
N THR A 74 10.21 -8.09 11.97
CA THR A 74 11.63 -8.11 12.39
C THR A 74 12.33 -6.76 12.31
N ASP A 75 11.97 -5.92 11.33
CA ASP A 75 12.65 -4.64 11.16
C ASP A 75 12.29 -3.70 12.31
N CYS A 76 13.32 -3.19 12.97
CA CYS A 76 13.22 -2.49 14.25
C CYS A 76 12.45 -3.25 15.37
N ASP A 77 12.38 -4.59 15.31
CA ASP A 77 11.69 -5.45 16.28
C ASP A 77 10.21 -5.04 16.47
N GLN A 78 9.51 -4.71 15.38
CA GLN A 78 8.12 -4.24 15.39
C GLN A 78 7.14 -5.19 16.08
N ALA A 79 7.37 -6.51 16.00
CA ALA A 79 6.60 -7.51 16.75
C ALA A 79 6.62 -7.28 18.27
N THR A 80 7.73 -6.80 18.83
CA THR A 80 7.87 -6.52 20.27
C THR A 80 7.65 -5.04 20.60
N ALA A 81 8.10 -4.14 19.72
CA ALA A 81 8.14 -2.70 19.95
C ALA A 81 6.83 -1.97 19.62
N VAL A 82 6.05 -2.48 18.66
CA VAL A 82 4.82 -1.82 18.16
C VAL A 82 3.57 -2.60 18.48
N VAL A 83 3.51 -3.91 18.19
CA VAL A 83 2.27 -4.69 18.30
C VAL A 83 1.64 -4.59 19.71
N PRO A 84 2.36 -4.77 20.83
CA PRO A 84 1.77 -4.62 22.16
C PRO A 84 1.36 -3.17 22.48
N ALA A 85 2.14 -2.19 22.00
CA ALA A 85 1.92 -0.76 22.29
C ALA A 85 0.72 -0.20 21.52
N ALA A 86 0.47 -0.65 20.29
CA ALA A 86 -0.70 -0.29 19.49
C ALA A 86 -1.98 -0.86 20.13
N ILE A 87 -1.94 -2.11 20.59
CA ILE A 87 -3.05 -2.72 21.33
C ILE A 87 -3.31 -1.99 22.66
N GLU A 88 -2.26 -1.57 23.40
CA GLU A 88 -2.42 -0.74 24.62
C GLU A 88 -3.00 0.66 24.31
N ALA A 89 -2.67 1.24 23.16
CA ALA A 89 -3.27 2.48 22.66
C ALA A 89 -4.72 2.29 22.14
N GLY A 90 -5.22 1.06 22.03
CA GLY A 90 -6.54 0.74 21.51
C GLY A 90 -6.65 0.82 19.98
N LEU A 91 -5.53 0.71 19.26
CA LEU A 91 -5.47 0.52 17.82
C LEU A 91 -5.56 -0.97 17.47
N LYS A 92 -6.19 -1.28 16.33
CA LYS A 92 -6.05 -2.57 15.65
C LYS A 92 -4.90 -2.53 14.65
N ILE A 93 -4.48 -3.71 14.19
CA ILE A 93 -3.27 -3.86 13.37
C ILE A 93 -3.54 -4.78 12.17
N GLU A 94 -3.09 -4.41 10.97
CA GLU A 94 -2.74 -5.38 9.92
C GLU A 94 -1.24 -5.68 10.03
N LEU A 95 -0.89 -6.97 10.18
CA LEU A 95 0.49 -7.40 10.35
C LEU A 95 1.12 -7.69 8.98
N GLY A 96 2.09 -6.88 8.58
CA GLY A 96 2.97 -7.18 7.45
C GLY A 96 4.13 -8.09 7.83
N MET A 97 4.44 -9.00 6.92
CA MET A 97 5.61 -9.86 6.98
C MET A 97 6.43 -9.64 5.71
N TRP A 98 7.65 -9.12 5.84
CA TRP A 98 8.44 -8.75 4.66
C TRP A 98 8.88 -9.97 3.84
N VAL A 99 8.91 -9.80 2.51
CA VAL A 99 9.41 -10.81 1.57
C VAL A 99 10.26 -10.08 0.52
N ASP A 100 11.48 -10.56 0.36
CA ASP A 100 12.45 -10.13 -0.65
C ASP A 100 13.11 -11.38 -1.28
N SER A 101 14.06 -11.16 -2.19
CA SER A 101 14.78 -12.22 -2.91
C SER A 101 15.71 -13.08 -2.04
N ALA A 102 15.95 -12.72 -0.77
CA ALA A 102 16.67 -13.53 0.20
C ALA A 102 15.69 -14.30 1.09
N THR A 103 15.57 -15.62 0.88
CA THR A 103 14.69 -16.52 1.65
C THR A 103 14.86 -16.38 3.18
N SER A 104 16.06 -16.02 3.65
CA SER A 104 16.36 -15.74 5.06
C SER A 104 15.52 -14.62 5.67
N SER A 105 15.07 -13.63 4.89
CA SER A 105 14.20 -12.55 5.37
C SER A 105 12.83 -13.10 5.76
N PHE A 106 12.19 -13.86 4.86
CA PHE A 106 10.91 -14.53 5.17
C PHE A 106 11.03 -15.54 6.32
N GLU A 107 12.13 -16.31 6.40
CA GLU A 107 12.34 -17.22 7.54
C GLU A 107 12.45 -16.47 8.89
N ALA A 108 13.07 -15.28 8.89
CA ALA A 108 13.17 -14.44 10.09
C ALA A 108 11.80 -13.85 10.50
N GLU A 109 11.03 -13.35 9.52
CA GLU A 109 9.66 -12.87 9.71
C GLU A 109 8.75 -13.99 10.26
N LYS A 110 8.83 -15.19 9.68
CA LYS A 110 8.09 -16.38 10.13
C LYS A 110 8.45 -16.79 11.57
N ALA A 111 9.73 -16.74 11.94
CA ALA A 111 10.18 -17.01 13.31
C ALA A 111 9.71 -15.93 14.31
N ALA A 112 9.69 -14.65 13.91
CA ALA A 112 9.13 -13.57 14.71
C ALA A 112 7.60 -13.75 14.89
N PHE A 113 6.87 -14.11 13.83
CA PHE A 113 5.45 -14.40 13.91
C PHE A 113 5.13 -15.58 14.82
N GLN A 114 5.90 -16.68 14.76
CA GLN A 114 5.77 -17.79 15.71
C GLN A 114 5.95 -17.34 17.16
N THR A 115 6.96 -16.51 17.44
CA THR A 115 7.19 -15.93 18.77
C THR A 115 6.03 -15.02 19.21
N LEU A 116 5.47 -14.24 18.29
CA LEU A 116 4.33 -13.35 18.54
C LEU A 116 3.03 -14.15 18.82
N LEU A 117 2.80 -15.26 18.11
CA LEU A 117 1.69 -16.18 18.34
C LEU A 117 1.72 -16.79 19.76
N GLU A 118 2.90 -17.08 20.31
CA GLU A 118 3.05 -17.62 21.68
C GLU A 118 2.64 -16.62 22.78
N THR A 119 2.64 -15.31 22.49
CA THR A 119 2.18 -14.29 23.45
C THR A 119 0.66 -14.32 23.70
N GLY A 120 -0.11 -14.88 22.76
CA GLY A 120 -1.57 -14.89 22.79
C GLY A 120 -2.26 -13.56 22.44
N ILE A 121 -1.52 -12.51 22.04
CA ILE A 121 -2.13 -11.21 21.64
C ILE A 121 -2.60 -11.19 20.18
N VAL A 122 -2.17 -12.16 19.36
CA VAL A 122 -2.61 -12.34 17.97
C VAL A 122 -4.02 -12.96 17.97
N THR A 123 -5.03 -12.10 17.94
CA THR A 123 -6.45 -12.46 17.90
C THR A 123 -7.20 -11.57 16.92
N ALA A 124 -8.34 -12.03 16.39
CA ALA A 124 -9.21 -11.22 15.51
C ALA A 124 -9.84 -9.98 16.19
N ASP A 125 -9.76 -9.86 17.52
CA ASP A 125 -10.13 -8.62 18.22
C ASP A 125 -9.08 -7.51 17.99
N ASN A 126 -7.78 -7.88 17.99
CA ASN A 126 -6.63 -6.98 17.89
C ASN A 126 -6.09 -6.82 16.46
N ILE A 127 -6.14 -7.90 15.66
CA ILE A 127 -5.50 -8.01 14.35
C ILE A 127 -6.59 -8.15 13.29
N VAL A 128 -6.65 -7.23 12.32
CA VAL A 128 -7.67 -7.24 11.25
C VAL A 128 -7.28 -8.14 10.07
N GLY A 129 -5.98 -8.37 9.86
CA GLY A 129 -5.44 -9.16 8.77
C GLY A 129 -3.93 -9.36 8.88
N ILE A 130 -3.39 -10.21 8.01
CA ILE A 130 -1.95 -10.44 7.87
C ILE A 130 -1.61 -10.41 6.37
N HIS A 131 -0.64 -9.60 5.94
CA HIS A 131 -0.10 -9.67 4.58
C HIS A 131 1.29 -10.28 4.56
N VAL A 132 1.51 -11.22 3.63
CA VAL A 132 2.78 -11.94 3.45
C VAL A 132 3.45 -11.42 2.18
N GLY A 133 4.43 -10.53 2.37
CA GLY A 133 5.03 -9.68 1.35
C GLY A 133 4.27 -8.35 1.17
N SER A 134 5.00 -7.31 0.75
CA SER A 134 4.45 -6.13 0.06
C SER A 134 5.26 -5.94 -1.23
N GLU A 135 4.58 -5.95 -2.38
CA GLU A 135 5.14 -5.76 -3.74
C GLU A 135 6.28 -6.72 -4.15
N ALA A 136 6.41 -7.85 -3.45
CA ALA A 136 7.51 -8.80 -3.64
C ALA A 136 7.45 -9.54 -5.00
N VAL A 137 6.28 -9.61 -5.65
CA VAL A 137 6.15 -10.13 -7.01
C VAL A 137 6.35 -9.01 -8.03
N TYR A 138 5.84 -7.80 -7.78
CA TYR A 138 6.09 -6.61 -8.61
C TYR A 138 7.58 -6.27 -8.75
N ARG A 139 8.33 -6.22 -7.63
CA ARG A 139 9.78 -5.97 -7.65
C ARG A 139 10.59 -7.10 -8.31
N GLY A 140 9.97 -8.26 -8.55
CA GLY A 140 10.61 -9.46 -9.08
C GLY A 140 11.46 -10.22 -8.07
N ASP A 141 11.35 -9.90 -6.77
CA ASP A 141 12.05 -10.57 -5.67
C ASP A 141 11.68 -12.06 -5.59
N VAL A 142 10.38 -12.36 -5.75
CA VAL A 142 9.83 -13.73 -5.75
C VAL A 142 8.84 -13.93 -6.89
N MET A 143 8.68 -15.17 -7.33
CA MET A 143 7.61 -15.54 -8.27
C MET A 143 6.27 -15.68 -7.52
N ALA A 144 5.14 -15.45 -8.19
CA ALA A 144 3.80 -15.58 -7.61
C ALA A 144 3.58 -16.92 -6.86
N ALA A 145 4.07 -18.04 -7.41
CA ALA A 145 4.00 -19.36 -6.76
C ALA A 145 4.79 -19.46 -5.43
N VAL A 146 5.86 -18.68 -5.27
CA VAL A 146 6.65 -18.59 -4.02
C VAL A 146 5.93 -17.68 -3.01
N ALA A 147 5.37 -16.54 -3.44
CA ALA A 147 4.53 -15.71 -2.58
C ALA A 147 3.31 -16.48 -2.02
N ILE A 148 2.66 -17.29 -2.87
CA ILE A 148 1.57 -18.21 -2.46
C ILE A 148 2.08 -19.30 -1.50
N SER A 149 3.29 -19.85 -1.71
CA SER A 149 3.87 -20.82 -0.78
C SER A 149 4.13 -20.20 0.61
N ASN A 150 4.68 -18.98 0.64
CA ASN A 150 4.93 -18.24 1.87
C ASN A 150 3.60 -17.94 2.61
N LEU A 151 2.57 -17.52 1.88
CA LEU A 151 1.22 -17.29 2.41
C LEU A 151 0.66 -18.55 3.09
N GLU A 152 0.74 -19.72 2.44
CA GLU A 152 0.20 -20.97 2.97
C GLU A 152 0.97 -21.51 4.20
N GLU A 153 2.27 -21.21 4.32
CA GLU A 153 3.02 -21.47 5.56
C GLU A 153 2.49 -20.63 6.74
N ILE A 154 2.27 -19.33 6.54
CA ILE A 154 1.72 -18.45 7.59
C ILE A 154 0.26 -18.82 7.88
N ARG A 155 -0.53 -19.18 6.87
CA ARG A 155 -1.90 -19.72 7.02
C ARG A 155 -1.92 -20.98 7.87
N THR A 156 -0.96 -21.88 7.68
CA THR A 156 -0.80 -23.11 8.48
C THR A 156 -0.50 -22.79 9.95
N LEU A 157 0.36 -21.79 10.23
CA LEU A 157 0.62 -21.32 11.59
C LEU A 157 -0.61 -20.68 12.24
N CYS A 158 -1.39 -19.89 11.48
CA CYS A 158 -2.63 -19.30 11.96
C CYS A 158 -3.67 -20.37 12.30
N GLN A 159 -3.89 -21.35 11.42
CA GLN A 159 -4.83 -22.47 11.66
C GLN A 159 -4.45 -23.33 12.87
N ALA A 160 -3.16 -23.42 13.22
CA ALA A 160 -2.68 -24.11 14.41
C ALA A 160 -2.91 -23.34 15.73
N ASN A 161 -3.24 -22.05 15.67
CA ASN A 161 -3.46 -21.19 16.85
C ASN A 161 -4.92 -20.69 16.92
N SER A 162 -5.64 -21.04 17.99
CA SER A 162 -7.06 -20.72 18.13
C SER A 162 -7.40 -19.22 18.22
N GLY A 163 -6.44 -18.34 18.46
CA GLY A 163 -6.63 -16.88 18.36
C GLY A 163 -6.49 -16.37 16.93
N ALA A 164 -5.54 -16.94 16.17
CA ALA A 164 -5.20 -16.51 14.81
C ALA A 164 -6.00 -17.21 13.70
N ALA A 165 -6.62 -18.36 13.98
CA ALA A 165 -7.29 -19.22 12.99
C ALA A 165 -8.51 -18.60 12.25
N SER A 166 -8.90 -17.37 12.58
CA SER A 166 -9.93 -16.59 11.88
C SER A 166 -9.48 -15.21 11.41
N ILE A 167 -8.18 -14.89 11.51
CA ILE A 167 -7.60 -13.67 10.92
C ILE A 167 -7.43 -13.94 9.42
N PRO A 168 -7.90 -13.06 8.52
CA PRO A 168 -7.74 -13.25 7.08
C PRO A 168 -6.31 -12.93 6.63
N LEU A 169 -5.80 -13.70 5.66
CA LEU A 169 -4.46 -13.54 5.10
C LEU A 169 -4.48 -13.07 3.64
N THR A 170 -3.51 -12.24 3.27
CA THR A 170 -3.33 -11.71 1.91
C THR A 170 -1.86 -11.66 1.50
N ILE A 171 -1.60 -11.27 0.24
CA ILE A 171 -0.30 -10.87 -0.28
C ILE A 171 -0.49 -9.44 -0.76
N ALA A 172 0.19 -8.45 -0.17
CA ALA A 172 0.10 -7.09 -0.68
C ALA A 172 0.99 -6.96 -1.93
N ASP A 173 0.42 -6.47 -3.03
CA ASP A 173 1.13 -6.23 -4.28
C ASP A 173 0.33 -5.24 -5.15
N ILE A 174 0.84 -4.79 -6.29
CA ILE A 174 0.09 -3.87 -7.16
C ILE A 174 -1.06 -4.60 -7.89
N GLY A 175 -2.12 -3.87 -8.23
CA GLY A 175 -3.28 -4.46 -8.93
C GLY A 175 -2.96 -5.10 -10.29
N ASP A 176 -1.87 -4.68 -10.94
CA ASP A 176 -1.42 -5.28 -12.20
C ASP A 176 -0.77 -6.66 -12.01
N THR A 177 -0.12 -6.89 -10.87
CA THR A 177 0.37 -8.22 -10.47
C THR A 177 -0.80 -9.18 -10.30
N TYR A 178 -1.86 -8.76 -9.57
CA TYR A 178 -3.08 -9.55 -9.43
C TYR A 178 -3.79 -9.81 -10.76
N SER A 179 -3.69 -8.88 -11.72
CA SER A 179 -4.22 -9.03 -13.07
C SER A 179 -3.37 -9.98 -13.94
N ALA A 180 -2.05 -10.03 -13.71
CA ALA A 180 -1.11 -10.91 -14.40
C ALA A 180 -1.07 -12.35 -13.84
N TYR A 181 -1.34 -12.51 -12.54
CA TYR A 181 -1.29 -13.79 -11.81
C TYR A 181 -2.60 -14.08 -11.04
N PRO A 182 -3.71 -14.43 -11.73
CA PRO A 182 -5.01 -14.69 -11.09
C PRO A 182 -5.00 -15.85 -10.07
N GLU A 183 -3.96 -16.67 -10.02
CA GLU A 183 -3.71 -17.62 -8.94
C GLU A 183 -3.49 -16.95 -7.58
N MET A 184 -2.94 -15.72 -7.53
CA MET A 184 -2.79 -14.96 -6.28
C MET A 184 -4.16 -14.59 -5.71
N THR A 185 -5.07 -14.08 -6.54
CA THR A 185 -6.48 -13.81 -6.19
C THR A 185 -7.20 -15.03 -5.60
N GLN A 186 -6.85 -16.24 -6.05
CA GLN A 186 -7.45 -17.47 -5.56
C GLN A 186 -6.89 -17.90 -4.19
N ALA A 187 -5.60 -17.66 -3.94
CA ALA A 187 -4.89 -18.09 -2.73
C ALA A 187 -5.14 -17.18 -1.51
N VAL A 188 -5.28 -15.87 -1.70
CA VAL A 188 -5.55 -14.89 -0.64
C VAL A 188 -6.99 -14.96 -0.14
N ASP A 189 -7.27 -14.54 1.09
CA ASP A 189 -8.65 -14.45 1.60
C ASP A 189 -9.38 -13.22 1.05
N TYR A 190 -8.65 -12.11 0.90
CA TYR A 190 -9.03 -10.87 0.24
C TYR A 190 -7.84 -10.33 -0.54
N VAL A 191 -8.08 -9.53 -1.58
CA VAL A 191 -7.01 -8.88 -2.35
C VAL A 191 -6.59 -7.60 -1.63
N SER A 192 -5.30 -7.44 -1.34
CA SER A 192 -4.72 -6.16 -0.86
C SER A 192 -3.90 -5.54 -1.99
N ALA A 193 -4.38 -4.43 -2.54
CA ALA A 193 -3.88 -3.86 -3.78
C ALA A 193 -3.26 -2.46 -3.56
N ASN A 194 -1.99 -2.31 -3.95
CA ASN A 194 -1.30 -1.03 -3.95
C ASN A 194 -1.56 -0.27 -5.25
N TYR A 195 -1.86 1.03 -5.14
CA TYR A 195 -2.24 1.88 -6.26
C TYR A 195 -1.82 3.34 -6.05
N PHE A 196 -0.93 3.85 -6.89
CA PHE A 196 -0.39 5.21 -6.79
C PHE A 196 -0.48 5.95 -8.15
N PRO A 197 -1.56 6.72 -8.41
CA PRO A 197 -1.63 7.61 -9.58
C PRO A 197 -0.45 8.60 -9.67
N PHE A 198 0.16 8.89 -8.51
CA PHE A 198 1.41 9.62 -8.37
C PHE A 198 2.59 8.99 -9.15
N TRP A 199 2.76 7.67 -9.12
CA TRP A 199 3.80 6.96 -9.88
C TRP A 199 3.41 6.72 -11.35
N GLU A 200 2.12 6.80 -11.66
CA GLU A 200 1.59 6.71 -13.02
C GLU A 200 1.66 8.03 -13.81
N LYS A 201 2.25 9.08 -13.22
CA LYS A 201 2.38 10.44 -13.78
C LYS A 201 1.02 11.12 -14.10
N VAL A 202 -0.04 10.73 -13.38
CA VAL A 202 -1.40 11.27 -13.54
C VAL A 202 -1.46 12.70 -13.01
N ASP A 203 -2.20 13.58 -13.68
CA ASP A 203 -2.40 14.95 -13.20
C ASP A 203 -3.30 14.96 -11.95
N ILE A 204 -2.98 15.85 -11.01
CA ILE A 204 -3.68 15.94 -9.72
C ILE A 204 -5.18 16.22 -9.87
N ASP A 205 -5.61 16.93 -10.93
CA ASP A 205 -7.03 17.22 -11.15
C ASP A 205 -7.88 15.98 -11.47
N GLY A 206 -7.27 14.88 -11.93
CA GLY A 206 -7.96 13.61 -12.24
C GLY A 206 -7.47 12.39 -11.46
N ALA A 207 -6.58 12.55 -10.48
CA ALA A 207 -5.88 11.45 -9.84
C ALA A 207 -6.79 10.48 -9.05
N ALA A 208 -7.83 10.97 -8.38
CA ALA A 208 -8.80 10.13 -7.64
C ALA A 208 -9.76 9.38 -8.57
N ASP A 209 -10.20 10.01 -9.66
CA ASP A 209 -11.03 9.34 -10.70
C ASP A 209 -10.25 8.21 -11.37
N HIS A 210 -9.00 8.46 -11.73
CA HIS A 210 -8.08 7.47 -12.32
C HIS A 210 -7.80 6.30 -11.37
N PHE A 211 -7.58 6.58 -10.08
CA PHE A 211 -7.51 5.55 -9.04
C PHE A 211 -8.76 4.66 -9.06
N TYR A 212 -9.96 5.25 -9.12
CA TYR A 212 -11.21 4.51 -9.08
C TYR A 212 -11.46 3.67 -10.34
N GLU A 213 -11.07 4.16 -11.52
CA GLU A 213 -11.13 3.39 -12.77
C GLU A 213 -10.30 2.11 -12.67
N ARG A 214 -9.04 2.22 -12.17
CA ARG A 214 -8.16 1.05 -12.00
C ARG A 214 -8.65 0.10 -10.90
N PHE A 215 -9.04 0.64 -9.75
CA PHE A 215 -9.50 -0.14 -8.60
C PHE A 215 -10.80 -0.90 -8.90
N SER A 216 -11.78 -0.26 -9.55
CA SER A 216 -13.08 -0.91 -9.85
C SER A 216 -12.96 -2.04 -10.87
N ALA A 217 -12.02 -1.97 -11.83
CA ALA A 217 -11.71 -3.07 -12.74
C ALA A 217 -11.09 -4.29 -12.01
N LEU A 218 -10.26 -4.05 -10.99
CA LEU A 218 -9.75 -5.13 -10.13
C LEU A 218 -10.86 -5.71 -9.25
N VAL A 219 -11.77 -4.89 -8.72
CA VAL A 219 -12.97 -5.36 -7.97
C VAL A 219 -13.86 -6.25 -8.84
N GLU A 220 -14.15 -5.87 -10.09
CA GLU A 220 -14.91 -6.73 -11.01
C GLU A 220 -14.20 -8.09 -11.20
N THR A 221 -12.89 -8.06 -11.43
CA THR A 221 -12.07 -9.27 -11.63
C THR A 221 -12.03 -10.16 -10.37
N ALA A 222 -11.78 -9.57 -9.19
CA ALA A 222 -11.74 -10.27 -7.90
C ALA A 222 -13.09 -10.88 -7.50
N SER A 223 -14.21 -10.21 -7.87
CA SER A 223 -15.56 -10.72 -7.63
C SER A 223 -15.83 -12.08 -8.29
N THR A 224 -15.16 -12.39 -9.41
CA THR A 224 -15.27 -13.70 -10.08
C THR A 224 -14.77 -14.87 -9.22
N TYR A 225 -13.88 -14.59 -8.26
CA TYR A 225 -13.36 -15.52 -7.27
C TYR A 225 -14.03 -15.36 -5.89
N SER A 226 -15.10 -14.54 -5.80
CA SER A 226 -15.75 -14.15 -4.55
C SER A 226 -14.80 -13.51 -3.52
N LYS A 227 -13.88 -12.66 -4.01
CA LYS A 227 -12.93 -11.91 -3.19
C LYS A 227 -13.30 -10.43 -3.13
N GLU A 228 -13.16 -9.86 -1.95
CA GLU A 228 -13.17 -8.41 -1.73
C GLU A 228 -11.77 -7.84 -2.04
N VAL A 229 -11.71 -6.53 -2.31
CA VAL A 229 -10.46 -5.80 -2.57
C VAL A 229 -10.35 -4.67 -1.55
N ILE A 230 -9.21 -4.63 -0.84
CA ILE A 230 -8.82 -3.56 0.08
C ILE A 230 -7.68 -2.79 -0.58
N VAL A 231 -7.66 -1.47 -0.40
CA VAL A 231 -6.56 -0.62 -0.87
C VAL A 231 -5.39 -0.77 0.12
N GLY A 232 -4.36 -1.52 -0.26
CA GLY A 232 -3.20 -1.76 0.60
C GLY A 232 -2.41 -0.49 0.86
N GLU A 233 -2.12 0.27 -0.20
CA GLU A 233 -1.36 1.52 -0.14
C GLU A 233 -1.82 2.49 -1.23
N THR A 234 -2.06 3.73 -0.86
CA THR A 234 -2.21 4.85 -1.80
C THR A 234 -1.88 6.17 -1.13
N GLY A 235 -1.34 7.13 -1.89
CA GLY A 235 -0.90 8.41 -1.36
C GLY A 235 -0.22 9.31 -2.39
N TRP A 236 0.24 10.48 -1.94
CA TRP A 236 0.88 11.47 -2.80
C TRP A 236 1.95 12.27 -2.03
N ALA A 237 3.19 12.30 -2.53
CA ALA A 237 4.28 12.99 -1.85
C ALA A 237 4.10 14.52 -1.85
N SER A 238 4.28 15.12 -0.67
CA SER A 238 4.08 16.55 -0.43
C SER A 238 5.29 17.43 -0.81
N ASN A 239 6.45 16.84 -1.10
CA ASN A 239 7.70 17.51 -1.42
C ASN A 239 8.68 16.51 -2.08
N GLY A 240 9.88 16.99 -2.43
CA GLY A 240 10.91 16.20 -3.10
C GLY A 240 10.87 16.36 -4.63
N THR A 241 11.66 15.54 -5.33
CA THR A 241 11.65 15.46 -6.79
C THR A 241 11.94 14.04 -7.24
N ASP A 242 11.30 13.64 -8.33
CA ASP A 242 11.54 12.40 -9.07
C ASP A 242 11.26 12.66 -10.56
N ALA A 243 11.96 11.98 -11.47
CA ALA A 243 11.71 12.10 -12.91
C ALA A 243 10.54 11.22 -13.39
N ASP A 244 10.17 10.23 -12.57
CA ASP A 244 9.14 9.24 -12.85
C ASP A 244 7.86 9.39 -12.03
N ALA A 245 7.76 10.43 -11.18
CA ALA A 245 6.54 10.78 -10.47
C ALA A 245 5.76 11.97 -11.08
N SER A 246 4.50 12.10 -10.67
CA SER A 246 3.73 13.35 -10.72
C SER A 246 4.34 14.43 -9.80
N PRO A 247 4.00 15.72 -9.98
CA PRO A 247 4.59 16.79 -9.18
C PRO A 247 4.28 16.65 -7.68
N ALA A 248 5.32 16.37 -6.89
CA ALA A 248 5.27 16.28 -5.44
C ALA A 248 5.20 17.69 -4.82
N THR A 249 4.02 18.12 -4.41
CA THR A 249 3.82 19.44 -3.77
C THR A 249 2.80 19.36 -2.65
N ALA A 250 2.92 20.25 -1.67
CA ALA A 250 2.05 20.28 -0.50
C ALA A 250 0.57 20.54 -0.88
N ALA A 251 0.32 21.31 -1.94
CA ALA A 251 -1.02 21.51 -2.48
C ALA A 251 -1.57 20.25 -3.15
N ASN A 252 -0.74 19.53 -3.91
CA ASN A 252 -1.15 18.30 -4.59
C ASN A 252 -1.42 17.17 -3.60
N ALA A 253 -0.55 16.98 -2.61
CA ALA A 253 -0.76 15.97 -1.56
C ALA A 253 -2.06 16.23 -0.77
N ALA A 254 -2.38 17.48 -0.46
CA ALA A 254 -3.62 17.85 0.21
C ALA A 254 -4.87 17.65 -0.66
N LYS A 255 -4.79 17.97 -1.96
CA LYS A 255 -5.87 17.69 -2.92
C LYS A 255 -6.09 16.19 -3.10
N TYR A 256 -5.01 15.41 -3.28
CA TYR A 256 -5.13 13.95 -3.45
C TYR A 256 -5.77 13.31 -2.23
N PHE A 257 -5.33 13.67 -1.02
CA PHE A 257 -5.90 13.13 0.21
C PHE A 257 -7.39 13.51 0.37
N HIS A 258 -7.76 14.78 0.16
CA HIS A 258 -9.16 15.22 0.23
C HIS A 258 -10.05 14.47 -0.77
N ASP A 259 -9.62 14.37 -2.03
CA ASP A 259 -10.44 13.79 -3.10
C ASP A 259 -10.51 12.27 -2.98
N PHE A 260 -9.41 11.60 -2.61
CA PHE A 260 -9.40 10.17 -2.31
C PHE A 260 -10.24 9.84 -1.07
N TYR A 261 -10.16 10.63 0.01
CA TYR A 261 -10.99 10.43 1.20
C TYR A 261 -12.47 10.59 0.87
N THR A 262 -12.84 11.64 0.13
CA THR A 262 -14.22 11.88 -0.30
C THR A 262 -14.74 10.74 -1.19
N LEU A 263 -13.91 10.22 -2.09
CA LEU A 263 -14.21 9.04 -2.89
C LEU A 263 -14.39 7.78 -2.02
N ALA A 264 -13.51 7.56 -1.05
CA ALA A 264 -13.57 6.40 -0.16
C ALA A 264 -14.86 6.37 0.66
N GLU A 265 -15.26 7.52 1.22
CA GLU A 265 -16.54 7.70 1.92
C GLU A 265 -17.76 7.51 0.99
N GLU A 266 -17.71 7.98 -0.27
CA GLU A 266 -18.83 7.81 -1.22
C GLU A 266 -19.00 6.34 -1.67
N LYS A 267 -17.92 5.55 -1.64
CA LYS A 267 -17.88 4.18 -2.18
C LYS A 267 -17.72 3.08 -1.12
N ASP A 268 -17.67 3.42 0.16
CA ASP A 268 -17.48 2.48 1.29
C ASP A 268 -16.17 1.67 1.17
N LEU A 269 -15.05 2.36 0.87
CA LEU A 269 -13.75 1.72 0.63
C LEU A 269 -12.96 1.48 1.92
N MET A 270 -12.55 0.22 2.13
CA MET A 270 -11.49 -0.11 3.09
C MET A 270 -10.11 0.18 2.48
N TYR A 271 -9.28 0.95 3.20
CA TYR A 271 -7.96 1.36 2.73
C TYR A 271 -6.95 1.52 3.88
N PHE A 272 -5.66 1.47 3.55
CA PHE A 272 -4.59 2.02 4.40
C PHE A 272 -3.89 3.17 3.66
N TYR A 273 -3.99 4.38 4.19
CA TYR A 273 -3.39 5.54 3.53
C TYR A 273 -1.86 5.54 3.70
N PHE A 274 -1.13 5.86 2.64
CA PHE A 274 0.33 5.97 2.60
C PHE A 274 0.78 7.45 2.69
N SER A 275 1.32 7.91 3.82
CA SER A 275 1.59 7.18 5.07
C SER A 275 1.30 8.03 6.32
N ALA A 276 1.53 7.48 7.50
CA ALA A 276 1.38 8.18 8.76
C ALA A 276 2.28 9.43 8.86
N PHE A 277 3.60 9.25 8.82
CA PHE A 277 4.60 10.28 9.12
C PHE A 277 5.62 10.40 7.99
N ASP A 278 6.16 11.59 7.77
CA ASP A 278 7.30 11.77 6.85
C ASP A 278 8.51 10.93 7.28
N GLU A 279 9.20 10.39 6.28
CA GLU A 279 10.28 9.41 6.43
C GLU A 279 11.63 9.94 5.89
N PRO A 280 12.17 11.05 6.40
CA PRO A 280 13.40 11.65 5.88
C PRO A 280 14.66 10.80 6.07
N TRP A 281 14.55 9.66 6.77
CA TRP A 281 15.62 8.66 6.83
C TRP A 281 15.86 8.00 5.46
N LYS A 282 14.83 7.87 4.62
CA LYS A 282 14.92 7.37 3.23
C LYS A 282 15.83 8.25 2.36
N LEU A 283 15.97 9.54 2.67
CA LEU A 283 16.90 10.45 1.97
C LEU A 283 18.39 10.04 2.06
N ALA A 284 18.74 9.09 2.94
CA ALA A 284 20.09 8.55 3.02
C ALA A 284 20.35 7.41 2.02
N THR A 285 19.32 6.71 1.54
CA THR A 285 19.42 5.57 0.61
C THR A 285 19.11 5.96 -0.84
N LEU A 286 18.32 7.01 -1.05
CA LEU A 286 17.86 7.47 -2.37
C LEU A 286 18.91 8.27 -3.16
N GLU A 287 18.82 8.26 -4.48
CA GLU A 287 19.58 9.21 -5.31
C GLU A 287 19.07 10.66 -5.12
N ALA A 288 19.95 11.63 -5.37
CA ALA A 288 19.67 13.06 -5.11
C ALA A 288 18.51 13.65 -5.94
N ASN A 289 17.97 12.89 -6.90
CA ASN A 289 16.86 13.23 -7.77
C ASN A 289 15.67 12.25 -7.65
N GLU A 290 15.59 11.46 -6.58
CA GLU A 290 14.51 10.48 -6.31
C GLU A 290 14.01 10.62 -4.86
N THR A 291 13.76 11.86 -4.42
CA THR A 291 13.63 12.23 -2.99
C THR A 291 12.20 12.26 -2.45
N VAL A 292 11.21 11.87 -3.26
CA VAL A 292 9.78 12.01 -2.94
C VAL A 292 9.29 11.07 -1.84
N GLU A 293 9.89 9.88 -1.73
CA GLU A 293 9.57 8.84 -0.74
C GLU A 293 9.61 9.33 0.73
N ALA A 294 10.44 10.34 1.01
CA ALA A 294 10.56 10.93 2.34
C ALA A 294 9.35 11.77 2.77
N TYR A 295 8.39 12.05 1.87
CA TYR A 295 7.42 13.16 2.03
C TYR A 295 5.94 12.76 1.86
N PHE A 296 5.60 11.47 1.92
CA PHE A 296 4.24 10.95 1.81
C PHE A 296 3.37 11.07 3.08
N GLY A 297 3.94 11.46 4.22
CA GLY A 297 3.22 11.47 5.49
C GLY A 297 2.02 12.44 5.52
N LEU A 298 0.93 12.07 6.19
CA LEU A 298 -0.10 13.02 6.61
C LEU A 298 0.44 13.99 7.69
N PHE A 299 1.31 13.47 8.54
CA PHE A 299 2.02 14.19 9.61
C PHE A 299 3.51 14.38 9.23
N THR A 300 4.17 15.39 9.82
CA THR A 300 5.63 15.52 9.73
C THR A 300 6.33 14.46 10.60
N GLN A 301 7.65 14.29 10.45
CA GLN A 301 8.45 13.37 11.30
C GLN A 301 8.31 13.65 12.82
N GLU A 302 7.94 14.88 13.21
CA GLU A 302 7.72 15.29 14.60
C GLU A 302 6.28 15.00 15.10
N GLY A 303 5.44 14.36 14.28
CA GLY A 303 4.07 14.00 14.61
C GLY A 303 3.05 15.14 14.53
N VAL A 304 3.37 16.22 13.80
CA VAL A 304 2.46 17.36 13.59
C VAL A 304 1.67 17.16 12.29
N LEU A 305 0.34 17.23 12.34
CA LEU A 305 -0.51 17.16 11.14
C LEU A 305 -0.15 18.33 10.21
N LYS A 306 0.14 18.06 8.94
CA LYS A 306 0.58 19.10 8.00
C LYS A 306 -0.52 20.15 7.80
N ASP A 307 -0.17 21.43 7.86
CA ASP A 307 -1.11 22.56 7.73
C ASP A 307 -2.00 22.45 6.47
N VAL A 308 -1.44 21.97 5.35
CA VAL A 308 -2.18 21.78 4.09
C VAL A 308 -3.20 20.64 4.16
N ILE A 309 -2.90 19.56 4.88
CA ILE A 309 -3.83 18.44 5.11
C ILE A 309 -4.98 18.94 6.00
N SER A 310 -4.62 19.55 7.14
CA SER A 310 -5.55 20.15 8.09
C SER A 310 -6.50 21.18 7.44
N ALA A 311 -5.97 22.02 6.55
CA ALA A 311 -6.77 23.01 5.81
C ALA A 311 -7.69 22.37 4.74
N ALA A 312 -7.29 21.26 4.13
CA ALA A 312 -8.10 20.55 3.14
C ALA A 312 -9.20 19.69 3.79
N THR A 313 -8.95 19.10 4.96
CA THR A 313 -9.97 18.30 5.67
C THR A 313 -10.93 19.15 6.51
N ALA A 314 -10.62 20.42 6.78
CA ALA A 314 -11.52 21.32 7.52
C ALA A 314 -12.93 21.46 6.90
N SER A 315 -13.10 21.24 5.59
CA SER A 315 -14.40 21.21 4.91
C SER A 315 -15.20 19.92 5.10
N LEU A 316 -14.60 18.84 5.62
CA LEU A 316 -15.23 17.53 5.80
C LEU A 316 -16.03 17.42 7.12
N ASP A 317 -15.69 18.22 8.15
CA ASP A 317 -16.40 18.33 9.46
C ASP A 317 -17.80 18.97 9.36
N GLY A 318 -18.44 18.93 8.17
CA GLY A 318 -19.82 19.34 7.88
C GLY A 318 -20.18 20.81 8.19
N SER A 319 -19.23 21.62 8.68
CA SER A 319 -19.53 22.83 9.44
C SER A 319 -19.55 24.11 8.61
N ASP A 320 -18.90 24.13 7.43
CA ASP A 320 -18.81 25.32 6.58
C ASP A 320 -19.71 25.25 5.33
N SER A 321 -20.98 25.64 5.52
CA SER A 321 -21.87 25.98 4.40
C SER A 321 -21.56 27.39 3.86
N ALA A 322 -20.37 27.57 3.26
CA ALA A 322 -19.81 28.89 2.94
C ALA A 322 -19.08 28.96 1.58
N THR A 323 -19.85 29.16 0.50
CA THR A 323 -19.46 29.86 -0.76
C THR A 323 -17.97 29.94 -1.12
N ILE A 324 -17.50 29.03 -1.98
CA ILE A 324 -16.29 29.26 -2.79
C ILE A 324 -16.53 30.48 -3.68
N THR A 325 -15.84 31.58 -3.38
CA THR A 325 -15.87 32.80 -4.21
C THR A 325 -14.83 32.66 -5.32
N ALA A 326 -15.29 32.31 -6.52
CA ALA A 326 -14.41 32.18 -7.68
C ALA A 326 -13.70 33.51 -8.00
N VAL A 327 -12.37 33.52 -7.87
CA VAL A 327 -11.53 34.69 -8.20
C VAL A 327 -11.31 34.73 -9.72
N GLY A 328 -12.34 35.20 -10.44
CA GLY A 328 -12.28 35.43 -11.88
C GLY A 328 -11.26 36.51 -12.26
N ALA A 329 -10.53 36.29 -13.34
CA ALA A 329 -9.40 37.14 -13.77
C ALA A 329 -9.83 38.52 -14.32
N ASP A 330 -8.91 39.48 -14.21
CA ASP A 330 -9.00 40.80 -14.86
C ASP A 330 -8.90 40.67 -16.40
N SER A 331 -9.85 41.26 -17.11
CA SER A 331 -9.60 41.82 -18.46
C SER A 331 -10.64 42.88 -18.81
N SER A 332 -10.22 43.87 -19.61
CA SER A 332 -10.83 45.20 -19.65
C SER A 332 -11.95 45.40 -20.67
N THR A 333 -12.77 46.41 -20.38
CA THR A 333 -13.96 46.87 -21.12
C THR A 333 -13.72 47.27 -22.58
N SER A 334 -14.69 46.99 -23.46
CA SER A 334 -15.11 47.94 -24.52
C SER A 334 -16.58 47.70 -24.95
N ASP A 335 -17.17 48.67 -25.64
CA ASP A 335 -18.63 48.90 -25.63
C ASP A 335 -19.50 48.13 -26.66
N ALA A 336 -20.72 47.85 -26.20
CA ALA A 336 -22.02 47.84 -26.88
C ALA A 336 -22.14 47.66 -28.42
N THR A 337 -23.10 46.83 -28.83
CA THR A 337 -24.40 47.32 -29.36
C THR A 337 -25.46 46.21 -29.35
N THR A 338 -26.65 46.51 -28.81
CA THR A 338 -27.82 45.63 -28.90
C THR A 338 -28.57 45.82 -30.23
N THR A 339 -28.98 44.71 -30.86
CA THR A 339 -30.16 44.72 -31.75
C THR A 339 -30.84 43.35 -31.68
N ALA A 340 -32.12 43.33 -31.35
CA ALA A 340 -32.94 42.13 -31.34
C ALA A 340 -33.87 42.09 -32.57
N SER A 341 -34.16 40.90 -33.07
CA SER A 341 -35.31 40.62 -33.94
C SER A 341 -35.64 39.13 -33.89
N ALA A 342 -36.93 38.80 -33.90
CA ALA A 342 -37.43 37.44 -33.74
C ALA A 342 -38.32 37.04 -34.93
N ALA A 343 -38.11 35.81 -35.43
CA ALA A 343 -39.02 35.03 -36.27
C ALA A 343 -38.50 33.57 -36.22
N SER A 344 -39.13 32.59 -35.57
CA SER A 344 -40.48 32.02 -35.70
C SER A 344 -40.59 30.94 -36.79
N THR A 345 -41.07 29.75 -36.40
CA THR A 345 -41.50 28.61 -37.25
C THR A 345 -40.41 27.96 -38.13
N SER A 346 -40.38 26.65 -38.34
CA SER A 346 -41.48 25.67 -38.32
C SER A 346 -41.09 24.33 -37.66
N ALA A 347 -42.10 23.53 -37.32
CA ALA A 347 -41.95 22.10 -37.06
C ALA A 347 -42.24 21.29 -38.34
N ASP A 348 -41.69 20.09 -38.44
CA ASP A 348 -42.32 18.98 -39.18
C ASP A 348 -42.01 17.64 -38.49
N ASN A 349 -42.75 16.58 -38.82
CA ASN A 349 -42.80 15.32 -38.09
C ASN A 349 -42.93 14.11 -39.05
N SER A 350 -42.09 13.09 -38.88
CA SER A 350 -42.26 11.80 -39.57
C SER A 350 -41.78 10.60 -38.74
N THR A 351 -42.70 10.08 -37.93
CA THR A 351 -43.01 8.64 -37.73
C THR A 351 -41.96 7.56 -38.07
N LEU A 352 -41.65 6.75 -37.05
CA LEU A 352 -41.50 5.27 -37.05
C LEU A 352 -41.06 4.53 -38.33
N THR A 353 -40.07 3.65 -38.17
CA THR A 353 -40.29 2.20 -38.39
C THR A 353 -39.43 1.36 -37.44
N THR A 354 -39.97 0.25 -36.94
CA THR A 354 -39.24 -0.74 -36.13
C THR A 354 -39.10 -2.04 -36.92
N THR A 355 -37.91 -2.65 -36.96
CA THR A 355 -37.71 -3.99 -37.52
C THR A 355 -36.83 -4.83 -36.61
N THR A 356 -37.40 -5.90 -36.05
CA THR A 356 -36.68 -6.96 -35.35
C THR A 356 -36.29 -8.06 -36.34
N SER A 357 -35.17 -8.75 -36.12
CA SER A 357 -34.93 -10.07 -36.71
C SER A 357 -34.40 -11.05 -35.66
N VAL A 358 -34.98 -12.24 -35.64
CA VAL A 358 -34.61 -13.40 -34.81
C VAL A 358 -34.55 -14.60 -35.75
N TYR A 359 -33.59 -15.53 -35.60
CA TYR A 359 -33.61 -16.80 -36.34
C TYR A 359 -32.91 -17.96 -35.61
N ALA A 360 -33.51 -19.16 -35.71
CA ALA A 360 -33.10 -20.46 -35.14
C ALA A 360 -33.96 -21.58 -35.81
N THR A 361 -33.84 -22.91 -35.58
CA THR A 361 -33.02 -23.71 -34.64
C THR A 361 -32.83 -25.13 -35.23
N SER A 362 -31.61 -25.70 -35.19
CA SER A 362 -31.30 -27.13 -35.40
C SER A 362 -29.79 -27.34 -35.10
N SER A 363 -29.28 -28.34 -34.36
CA SER A 363 -29.68 -29.74 -34.14
C SER A 363 -29.44 -30.67 -35.36
N ASP A 364 -29.07 -31.94 -35.19
CA ASP A 364 -28.76 -32.69 -33.96
C ASP A 364 -27.22 -32.88 -33.82
N ASP A 365 -26.50 -33.98 -33.56
CA ASP A 365 -26.72 -35.45 -33.41
C ASP A 365 -25.74 -36.01 -32.31
N ASP A 366 -25.57 -37.33 -32.20
CA ASP A 366 -24.90 -38.10 -31.11
C ASP A 366 -23.71 -38.98 -31.61
N ASP A 367 -22.70 -39.27 -30.76
CA ASP A 367 -22.14 -40.63 -30.52
C ASP A 367 -21.07 -40.64 -29.38
N SER A 368 -20.68 -41.84 -28.92
CA SER A 368 -19.71 -42.10 -27.85
C SER A 368 -18.85 -43.36 -28.12
N ILE A 369 -17.67 -43.50 -27.49
CA ILE A 369 -17.05 -44.77 -27.00
C ILE A 369 -15.55 -44.60 -26.61
N GLN A 370 -15.11 -45.51 -25.73
CA GLN A 370 -13.76 -45.90 -25.28
C GLN A 370 -12.58 -45.61 -26.24
N GLY A 371 -11.33 -45.40 -25.80
CA GLY A 371 -10.74 -45.50 -24.46
C GLY A 371 -9.77 -46.69 -24.31
N GLU A 372 -8.50 -46.45 -23.99
CA GLU A 372 -7.49 -47.49 -23.71
C GLU A 372 -6.34 -46.93 -22.83
N ALA A 373 -5.54 -47.80 -22.19
CA ALA A 373 -4.50 -47.39 -21.24
C ALA A 373 -3.30 -48.37 -21.17
N THR A 374 -2.09 -47.82 -21.06
CA THR A 374 -0.81 -48.50 -20.75
C THR A 374 0.09 -47.48 -20.01
N SER A 375 0.73 -47.73 -18.86
CA SER A 375 1.68 -48.80 -18.47
C SER A 375 2.96 -48.79 -19.33
N ASP A 376 4.19 -48.77 -18.81
CA ASP A 376 4.67 -48.84 -17.42
C ASP A 376 6.14 -48.34 -17.32
N VAL A 377 6.61 -48.07 -16.08
CA VAL A 377 7.94 -48.42 -15.47
C VAL A 377 9.20 -48.35 -16.38
N ASP A 378 10.27 -47.62 -16.03
CA ASP A 378 11.21 -48.03 -14.96
C ASP A 378 12.07 -46.90 -14.36
N ALA A 379 12.87 -47.23 -13.32
CA ALA A 379 13.71 -46.31 -12.54
C ALA A 379 15.11 -46.91 -12.23
N SER A 380 15.89 -46.23 -11.37
CA SER A 380 17.23 -46.59 -10.83
C SER A 380 18.44 -46.42 -11.77
N SER A 381 19.67 -46.14 -11.29
CA SER A 381 20.10 -45.48 -10.04
C SER A 381 21.61 -45.13 -10.05
N ASP A 382 22.01 -44.33 -9.05
CA ASP A 382 23.32 -44.27 -8.37
C ASP A 382 24.54 -43.62 -9.06
N GLU A 383 25.47 -43.21 -8.20
CA GLU A 383 26.66 -42.39 -8.45
C GLU A 383 27.94 -43.25 -8.59
N GLU A 384 28.97 -42.73 -9.26
CA GLU A 384 30.25 -42.39 -8.60
C GLU A 384 31.23 -41.63 -9.53
N THR A 385 32.19 -40.94 -8.92
CA THR A 385 33.39 -40.31 -9.52
C THR A 385 34.61 -40.70 -8.65
N PRO A 386 35.87 -40.25 -8.87
CA PRO A 386 36.47 -39.49 -9.97
C PRO A 386 37.83 -40.08 -10.49
N SER A 387 38.43 -39.48 -11.53
CA SER A 387 39.92 -39.38 -11.66
C SER A 387 40.40 -38.44 -12.79
N ASP A 388 40.95 -37.29 -12.38
CA ASP A 388 42.17 -36.56 -12.80
C ASP A 388 42.79 -36.56 -14.24
N ASP A 389 43.76 -35.64 -14.40
CA ASP A 389 44.79 -35.44 -15.45
C ASP A 389 44.39 -34.88 -16.84
N GLY A 390 44.99 -33.74 -17.22
CA GLY A 390 45.13 -33.31 -18.63
C GLY A 390 45.15 -31.79 -18.91
N GLU A 391 46.32 -31.14 -18.84
CA GLU A 391 46.55 -29.81 -19.43
C GLU A 391 46.79 -29.90 -20.96
N ASP A 392 46.20 -29.00 -21.75
CA ASP A 392 46.93 -28.28 -22.81
C ASP A 392 46.21 -26.97 -23.19
N ASP A 393 46.95 -26.04 -23.80
CA ASP A 393 46.54 -24.68 -24.18
C ASP A 393 46.01 -24.63 -25.63
N THR A 394 44.89 -23.93 -25.87
CA THR A 394 44.77 -23.16 -27.12
C THR A 394 43.68 -22.08 -27.07
N THR A 395 44.03 -20.91 -27.62
CA THR A 395 43.15 -19.76 -27.85
C THR A 395 42.07 -20.01 -28.89
N ASP A 396 40.85 -19.48 -28.67
CA ASP A 396 40.11 -18.77 -29.72
C ASP A 396 39.32 -17.59 -29.13
N SER A 397 38.89 -16.66 -29.99
CA SER A 397 38.29 -15.37 -29.62
C SER A 397 36.83 -15.29 -30.09
N THR A 398 35.90 -15.11 -29.14
CA THR A 398 34.47 -14.98 -29.46
C THR A 398 33.86 -13.71 -28.88
N THR A 399 33.37 -12.86 -29.78
CA THR A 399 32.69 -11.58 -29.57
C THR A 399 31.71 -11.57 -28.39
N GLN A 400 31.94 -10.68 -27.41
CA GLN A 400 30.88 -10.27 -26.49
C GLN A 400 29.83 -9.46 -27.25
N THR A 401 28.62 -9.99 -27.36
CA THR A 401 27.45 -9.22 -27.78
C THR A 401 26.81 -8.62 -26.52
N SER A 402 27.03 -7.33 -26.28
CA SER A 402 26.39 -6.62 -25.15
C SER A 402 24.89 -6.49 -25.40
N THR A 403 24.11 -7.44 -24.89
CA THR A 403 22.67 -7.25 -24.67
C THR A 403 22.49 -6.27 -23.52
N THR A 404 22.13 -5.03 -23.84
CA THR A 404 21.77 -4.02 -22.83
C THR A 404 20.48 -4.43 -22.14
N THR A 405 20.59 -5.08 -20.98
CA THR A 405 19.45 -5.33 -20.11
C THR A 405 18.93 -3.99 -19.61
N THR A 406 17.71 -3.62 -19.97
CA THR A 406 17.08 -2.40 -19.47
C THR A 406 16.78 -2.59 -17.99
N SER A 407 17.53 -1.94 -17.11
CA SER A 407 17.27 -1.97 -15.68
C SER A 407 15.98 -1.19 -15.40
N SER A 408 14.89 -1.90 -15.15
CA SER A 408 13.74 -1.33 -14.45
C SER A 408 14.17 -1.06 -13.01
N SER A 409 14.26 0.21 -12.62
CA SER A 409 14.36 0.59 -11.22
C SER A 409 12.97 0.45 -10.59
N HIS A 410 12.65 -0.76 -10.12
CA HIS A 410 11.47 -0.97 -9.28
C HIS A 410 11.64 -0.11 -8.03
N LYS A 411 10.74 0.86 -7.83
CA LYS A 411 10.76 1.77 -6.69
C LYS A 411 10.00 1.12 -5.55
N ASP A 412 10.60 1.13 -4.36
CA ASP A 412 10.06 0.44 -3.20
C ASP A 412 9.58 1.46 -2.17
N CYS A 413 8.26 1.69 -2.13
CA CYS A 413 7.66 2.55 -1.12
C CYS A 413 7.67 1.88 0.28
N GLY A 414 7.77 0.55 0.33
CA GLY A 414 7.46 -0.28 1.50
C GLY A 414 8.54 -0.42 2.57
N MET A 415 9.80 -0.04 2.30
CA MET A 415 10.86 0.05 3.32
C MET A 415 11.60 1.38 3.31
#